data_AF-A0A955FLA9-F1
#
_entry.id   AF-A0A955FLA9-F1
#
_cell.length_a   1.000
_cell.length_b   1.000
_cell.length_c   1.000
_cell.angle_alpha   90.00
_cell.angle_beta   90.00
_cell.angle_gamma   90.00
#
_symmetry.space_group_name_H-M   'P 1'
#
loop_
_entity.id
_entity.type
_entity.pdbx_description
1 polymer ?
#
loop_
_entity_poly.entity_id
_entity_poly.type
_entity_poly.pdbx_seq_one_letter_code
_entity_poly.pdbx_strand_id
1 'polypeptide(L)'
;MNTFRQVKRAIIIIVATLLTYVTYRYLVGHLLSGSLSKLWLVLLWLFTAYVVLPQIHRILVKIYVPDYFIGRTRTGDGLLGDPVNLAVIGSKAALRSAMHDAGWQPADELSAATSWKMFRSTVLRRSYPTAPVSSLFLFGQKQTLAFQQEVDGDTFRRHHVRFWPTPKKWWLPGGYHADWLGAATYDKGVGFSAFTLQFTHKIEEKIDIERDYVVATLKKTGRVRRVAMVEHYASGYHGRNGGGDSIKTDGNLPFIHLS
;
A
#
# COMPACT_ATOMS: atom_id res chain seq x y z
N MET A 1 -5.22 -15.61 -11.91
CA MET A 1 -5.60 -15.25 -10.51
C MET A 1 -5.11 -16.37 -9.60
N ASN A 2 -4.23 -16.10 -8.63
CA ASN A 2 -3.42 -17.13 -7.96
C ASN A 2 -4.25 -18.03 -7.02
N THR A 3 -4.53 -19.27 -7.41
CA THR A 3 -5.30 -20.29 -6.68
C THR A 3 -4.80 -20.48 -5.24
N PHE A 4 -3.48 -20.46 -5.05
CA PHE A 4 -2.84 -20.56 -3.73
C PHE A 4 -3.27 -19.44 -2.76
N ARG A 5 -3.50 -18.23 -3.27
CA ARG A 5 -3.91 -17.08 -2.46
C ARG A 5 -5.38 -17.17 -2.05
N GLN A 6 -6.22 -17.76 -2.89
CA GLN A 6 -7.62 -18.02 -2.58
C GLN A 6 -7.76 -19.14 -1.55
N VAL A 7 -7.00 -20.23 -1.69
CA VAL A 7 -6.96 -21.33 -0.71
C VAL A 7 -6.48 -20.84 0.65
N LYS A 8 -5.39 -20.05 0.72
CA LYS A 8 -4.91 -19.48 1.98
C LYS A 8 -5.96 -18.57 2.65
N ARG A 9 -6.67 -17.75 1.86
CA ARG A 9 -7.76 -16.90 2.39
C ARG A 9 -8.94 -17.75 2.89
N ALA A 10 -9.32 -18.78 2.15
CA ALA A 10 -10.38 -19.69 2.53
C ALA A 10 -10.04 -20.40 3.86
N ILE A 11 -8.82 -20.93 4.01
CA ILE A 11 -8.37 -21.56 5.26
C ILE A 11 -8.43 -20.58 6.43
N ILE A 12 -7.92 -19.36 6.25
CA ILE A 12 -7.96 -18.34 7.32
C ILE A 12 -9.41 -18.01 7.71
N ILE A 13 -10.30 -17.85 6.72
CA ILE A 13 -11.72 -17.57 6.98
C ILE A 13 -12.39 -18.76 7.68
N ILE A 14 -12.12 -19.99 7.24
CA ILE A 14 -12.68 -21.22 7.83
C ILE A 14 -12.20 -21.34 9.28
N VAL A 15 -10.90 -21.24 9.53
CA VAL A 15 -10.33 -21.31 10.89
C VAL A 15 -10.87 -20.19 11.76
N ALA A 16 -10.89 -18.94 11.28
CA ALA A 16 -11.44 -17.81 12.03
C ALA A 16 -12.93 -18.00 12.34
N THR A 17 -13.72 -18.49 11.38
CA THR A 17 -15.15 -18.78 11.56
C THR A 17 -15.38 -19.90 12.56
N LEU A 18 -14.60 -20.99 12.47
CA LEU A 18 -14.65 -22.11 13.41
C LEU A 18 -14.27 -21.67 14.82
N LEU A 19 -13.17 -20.93 14.97
CA LEU A 19 -12.73 -20.41 16.27
C LEU A 19 -13.81 -19.49 16.85
N THR A 20 -14.34 -18.57 16.04
CA THR A 20 -15.43 -17.67 16.42
C THR A 20 -16.68 -18.43 16.84
N TYR A 21 -17.08 -19.45 16.09
CA TYR A 21 -18.25 -20.27 16.38
C TYR A 21 -18.07 -21.07 17.67
N VAL A 22 -16.91 -21.71 17.86
CA VAL A 22 -16.59 -22.47 19.07
C VAL A 22 -16.56 -21.56 20.30
N THR A 23 -15.84 -20.44 20.22
CA THR A 23 -15.79 -19.44 21.30
C THR A 23 -17.19 -18.90 21.61
N TYR A 24 -17.97 -18.53 20.60
CA TYR A 24 -19.35 -18.05 20.78
C TYR A 24 -20.25 -19.10 21.43
N ARG A 25 -20.24 -20.34 20.92
CA ARG A 25 -21.04 -21.45 21.47
C ARG A 25 -20.64 -21.78 22.91
N TYR A 26 -19.35 -21.74 23.21
CA TYR A 26 -18.84 -21.97 24.57
C TYR A 26 -19.30 -20.88 25.54
N LEU A 27 -19.16 -19.61 25.14
CA LEU A 27 -19.58 -18.44 25.93
C LEU A 27 -21.10 -18.41 26.15
N VAL A 28 -21.89 -18.67 25.11
CA VAL A 28 -23.36 -18.72 25.20
C VAL A 28 -23.82 -19.94 26.00
N GLY A 29 -23.19 -21.10 25.84
CA GLY A 29 -23.50 -22.30 26.61
C GLY A 29 -23.31 -22.11 28.12
N HIS A 30 -22.22 -21.44 28.52
CA HIS A 30 -21.99 -21.08 29.92
C HIS A 30 -22.91 -19.97 30.43
N LEU A 31 -23.37 -19.08 29.55
CA LEU A 31 -24.37 -18.07 29.90
C LEU A 31 -25.73 -18.70 30.22
N LEU A 32 -26.14 -19.69 29.41
CA LEU A 32 -27.44 -20.37 29.53
C LEU A 32 -27.49 -21.42 30.64
N SER A 33 -26.34 -21.95 31.08
CA SER A 33 -26.28 -22.93 32.17
C SER A 33 -26.50 -22.34 33.57
N GLY A 34 -26.76 -21.03 33.68
CA GLY A 34 -27.16 -20.38 34.93
C GLY A 34 -26.05 -20.07 35.93
N SER A 35 -24.78 -20.41 35.64
CA SER A 35 -23.62 -20.12 36.52
C SER A 35 -23.10 -18.68 36.40
N LEU A 36 -23.96 -17.75 35.96
CA LEU A 36 -23.68 -16.37 35.50
C LEU A 36 -22.56 -15.66 36.27
N SER A 37 -21.32 -15.77 35.79
CA SER A 37 -20.29 -14.79 36.12
C SER A 37 -20.43 -13.62 35.16
N LYS A 38 -20.51 -12.39 35.69
CA LYS A 38 -20.49 -11.14 34.91
C LYS A 38 -19.31 -11.12 33.92
N LEU A 39 -18.24 -11.84 34.24
CA LEU A 39 -17.06 -12.04 33.41
C LEU A 39 -17.38 -12.62 32.02
N TRP A 40 -18.24 -13.64 31.90
CA TRP A 40 -18.53 -14.26 30.60
C TRP A 40 -19.33 -13.34 29.68
N LEU A 41 -20.25 -12.54 30.24
CA LEU A 41 -20.94 -11.48 29.51
C LEU A 41 -19.96 -10.43 28.99
N VAL A 42 -19.00 -10.02 29.82
CA VAL A 42 -17.94 -9.08 29.41
C VAL A 42 -17.05 -9.68 28.32
N LEU A 43 -16.65 -10.94 28.43
CA LEU A 43 -15.82 -11.60 27.41
C LEU A 43 -16.54 -11.80 26.08
N LEU A 44 -17.82 -12.19 26.10
CA LEU A 44 -18.65 -12.28 24.90
C LEU A 44 -18.82 -10.91 24.25
N TRP A 45 -19.14 -9.89 25.05
CA TRP A 45 -19.24 -8.52 24.58
C TRP A 45 -17.93 -8.04 23.95
N LEU A 46 -16.79 -8.23 24.62
CA LEU A 46 -15.46 -7.87 24.09
C LEU A 46 -15.17 -8.59 22.77
N PHE A 47 -15.43 -9.89 22.71
CA PHE A 47 -15.20 -10.67 21.50
C PHE A 47 -16.07 -10.21 20.32
N THR A 48 -17.38 -10.03 20.54
CA THR A 48 -18.29 -9.58 19.50
C THR A 48 -17.98 -8.14 19.07
N ALA A 49 -17.77 -7.23 20.01
CA ALA A 49 -17.55 -5.81 19.74
C ALA A 49 -16.21 -5.52 19.05
N TYR A 50 -15.14 -6.24 19.42
CA TYR A 50 -13.79 -5.91 18.96
C TYR A 50 -13.20 -6.92 17.96
N VAL A 51 -13.80 -8.11 17.81
CA VAL A 51 -13.35 -9.09 16.81
C VAL A 51 -14.39 -9.29 15.72
N VAL A 52 -15.63 -9.66 16.07
CA VAL A 52 -16.64 -10.04 15.06
C VAL A 52 -17.19 -8.84 14.28
N LEU A 53 -17.71 -7.83 14.99
CA LEU A 53 -18.34 -6.67 14.37
C LEU A 53 -17.40 -5.90 13.42
N PRO A 54 -16.12 -5.64 13.77
CA PRO A 54 -15.20 -4.96 12.87
C PRO A 54 -14.95 -5.73 11.57
N GLN A 55 -14.91 -7.07 11.61
CA GLN A 55 -14.71 -7.88 10.41
C GLN A 55 -15.94 -7.83 9.48
N ILE A 56 -17.14 -7.93 10.05
CA ILE A 56 -18.40 -7.79 9.30
C ILE A 56 -18.46 -6.39 8.67
N HIS A 57 -18.20 -5.34 9.45
CA HIS A 57 -18.21 -3.97 8.96
C HIS A 57 -17.22 -3.78 7.80
N ARG A 58 -16.00 -4.33 7.90
CA ARG A 58 -15.00 -4.27 6.81
C ARG A 58 -15.45 -4.99 5.53
N ILE A 59 -16.21 -6.08 5.64
CA ILE A 59 -16.80 -6.77 4.49
C ILE A 59 -17.89 -5.89 3.86
N LEU A 60 -18.79 -5.35 4.69
CA LEU A 60 -19.89 -4.48 4.22
C LEU A 60 -19.36 -3.20 3.55
N VAL A 61 -18.35 -2.55 4.11
CA VAL A 61 -17.72 -1.35 3.53
C VAL A 61 -17.21 -1.64 2.11
N LYS A 62 -16.66 -2.82 1.83
CA LYS A 62 -16.22 -3.20 0.47
C LYS A 62 -17.37 -3.37 -0.53
N ILE A 63 -18.59 -3.64 -0.05
CA ILE A 63 -19.78 -3.79 -0.89
C ILE A 63 -20.36 -2.42 -1.24
N TYR A 64 -20.42 -1.50 -0.28
CA TYR A 64 -21.12 -0.22 -0.46
C TYR A 64 -20.22 0.96 -0.84
N VAL A 65 -18.90 0.88 -0.60
CA VAL A 65 -17.96 1.95 -0.96
C VAL A 65 -17.31 1.60 -2.30
N PRO A 66 -17.70 2.23 -3.42
CA PRO A 66 -17.08 1.97 -4.72
C PRO A 66 -15.58 2.34 -4.70
N ASP A 67 -14.81 1.75 -5.62
CA ASP A 67 -13.39 2.05 -5.79
C ASP A 67 -13.18 3.40 -6.53
N TYR A 68 -13.68 4.50 -5.96
CA TYR A 68 -13.44 5.83 -6.50
C TYR A 68 -11.98 6.28 -6.26
N PHE A 69 -11.44 7.02 -7.22
CA PHE A 69 -10.11 7.58 -7.11
C PHE A 69 -10.11 8.81 -6.19
N ILE A 70 -9.35 8.73 -5.10
CA ILE A 70 -9.20 9.82 -4.10
C ILE A 70 -7.78 10.35 -3.97
N GLY A 71 -6.91 10.08 -4.95
CA GLY A 71 -5.50 10.46 -4.86
C GLY A 71 -4.70 9.71 -3.79
N ARG A 72 -5.24 8.62 -3.24
CA ARG A 72 -4.59 7.79 -2.21
C ARG A 72 -4.73 6.32 -2.57
N THR A 73 -3.65 5.58 -2.39
CA THR A 73 -3.68 4.11 -2.45
C THR A 73 -4.33 3.56 -1.18
N ARG A 74 -4.66 2.26 -1.17
CA ARG A 74 -5.16 1.54 0.00
C ARG A 74 -4.27 0.38 0.37
N THR A 75 -4.14 0.10 1.65
CA THR A 75 -3.52 -1.12 2.14
C THR A 75 -4.46 -2.33 1.94
N GLY A 76 -3.95 -3.55 2.11
CA GLY A 76 -4.78 -4.76 1.99
C GLY A 76 -5.92 -4.84 3.01
N ASP A 77 -5.80 -4.11 4.10
CA ASP A 77 -6.79 -3.96 5.15
C ASP A 77 -7.78 -2.82 4.93
N GLY A 78 -7.54 -1.94 3.95
CA GLY A 78 -8.44 -0.85 3.54
C GLY A 78 -8.07 0.53 4.08
N LEU A 79 -6.96 0.66 4.81
CA LEU A 79 -6.46 1.95 5.29
C LEU A 79 -5.86 2.75 4.13
N LEU A 80 -5.85 4.07 4.26
CA LEU A 80 -5.22 4.95 3.28
C LEU A 80 -3.69 4.81 3.32
N GLY A 81 -3.10 4.39 2.20
CA GLY A 81 -1.68 4.15 2.02
C GLY A 81 -0.91 5.39 1.58
N ASP A 82 -0.11 5.24 0.52
CA ASP A 82 0.70 6.31 -0.06
C ASP A 82 -0.13 7.22 -0.97
N PRO A 83 0.22 8.51 -1.06
CA PRO A 83 -0.41 9.43 -2.01
C PRO A 83 -0.05 9.06 -3.44
N VAL A 84 -1.04 9.15 -4.32
CA VAL A 84 -0.81 9.06 -5.76
C VAL A 84 -0.29 10.42 -6.21
N ASN A 85 1.00 10.48 -6.51
CA ASN A 85 1.72 11.71 -6.80
C ASN A 85 2.40 11.71 -8.19
N LEU A 86 2.13 10.69 -9.03
CA LEU A 86 2.58 10.64 -10.41
C LEU A 86 1.46 10.15 -11.33
N ALA A 87 1.35 10.75 -12.51
CA ALA A 87 0.56 10.23 -13.62
C ALA A 87 1.47 10.01 -14.84
N VAL A 88 1.31 8.89 -15.53
CA VAL A 88 2.12 8.58 -16.73
C VAL A 88 1.20 8.25 -17.88
N ILE A 89 1.52 8.82 -19.04
CA ILE A 89 0.89 8.54 -20.33
C ILE A 89 1.95 7.85 -21.18
N GLY A 90 1.69 6.60 -21.53
CA GLY A 90 2.63 5.71 -22.19
C GLY A 90 2.36 4.22 -21.93
N SER A 91 2.95 3.39 -22.78
CA SER A 91 2.81 1.94 -22.65
C SER A 91 3.55 1.40 -21.43
N LYS A 92 3.16 0.20 -20.96
CA LYS A 92 3.88 -0.54 -19.91
C LYS A 92 5.37 -0.69 -20.23
N ALA A 93 5.68 -0.97 -21.49
CA ALA A 93 7.05 -1.19 -21.96
C ALA A 93 7.85 0.12 -21.91
N ALA A 94 7.27 1.23 -22.40
CA ALA A 94 7.91 2.54 -22.34
C ALA A 94 8.20 2.96 -20.89
N LEU A 95 7.24 2.78 -19.98
CA LEU A 95 7.44 3.08 -18.56
C LEU A 95 8.55 2.22 -17.95
N ARG A 96 8.54 0.91 -18.21
CA ARG A 96 9.58 0.01 -17.69
C ARG A 96 10.97 0.38 -18.21
N SER A 97 11.11 0.67 -19.50
CA SER A 97 12.37 1.09 -20.10
C SER A 97 12.84 2.44 -19.55
N ALA A 98 11.94 3.41 -19.39
CA ALA A 98 12.28 4.72 -18.83
C ALA A 98 12.74 4.63 -17.37
N MET A 99 12.08 3.82 -16.55
CA MET A 99 12.51 3.58 -15.16
C MET A 99 13.88 2.91 -15.11
N HIS A 100 14.08 1.86 -15.92
CA HIS A 100 15.36 1.14 -15.98
C HIS A 100 16.52 2.06 -16.39
N ASP A 101 16.34 2.85 -17.46
CA ASP A 101 17.38 3.76 -17.96
C ASP A 101 17.64 4.93 -16.99
N ALA A 102 16.66 5.25 -16.14
CA ALA A 102 16.82 6.20 -15.04
C ALA A 102 17.54 5.60 -13.81
N GLY A 103 18.00 4.36 -13.88
CA GLY A 103 18.75 3.69 -12.81
C GLY A 103 17.87 3.01 -11.75
N TRP A 104 16.56 2.91 -11.97
CA TRP A 104 15.64 2.25 -11.05
C TRP A 104 15.58 0.74 -11.29
N GLN A 105 15.70 -0.03 -10.22
CA GLN A 105 15.67 -1.48 -10.27
C GLN A 105 14.25 -2.00 -9.98
N PRO A 106 13.76 -3.02 -10.70
CA PRO A 106 12.47 -3.63 -10.38
C PRO A 106 12.53 -4.32 -9.01
N ALA A 107 11.50 -4.12 -8.19
CA ALA A 107 11.39 -4.81 -6.90
C ALA A 107 10.95 -6.27 -7.10
N ASP A 108 11.55 -7.18 -6.33
CA ASP A 108 11.18 -8.59 -6.32
C ASP A 108 9.72 -8.76 -5.86
N GLU A 109 9.06 -9.83 -6.32
CA GLU A 109 7.71 -10.13 -5.83
C GLU A 109 7.74 -10.53 -4.36
N LEU A 110 6.75 -10.06 -3.60
CA LEU A 110 6.56 -10.44 -2.20
C LEU A 110 6.15 -11.92 -2.10
N SER A 111 7.09 -12.77 -1.67
CA SER A 111 6.95 -14.20 -1.46
C SER A 111 7.59 -14.59 -0.11
N ALA A 112 7.38 -15.83 0.35
CA ALA A 112 8.02 -16.31 1.58
C ALA A 112 9.56 -16.28 1.47
N ALA A 113 10.09 -16.68 0.31
CA ALA A 113 11.53 -16.68 0.04
C ALA A 113 12.12 -15.27 0.05
N THR A 114 11.48 -14.32 -0.62
CA THR A 114 11.96 -12.92 -0.68
C THR A 114 11.77 -12.19 0.63
N SER A 115 10.73 -12.53 1.41
CA SER A 115 10.54 -12.02 2.78
C SER A 115 11.64 -12.54 3.72
N TRP A 116 12.01 -13.82 3.61
CA TRP A 116 13.13 -14.38 4.37
C TRP A 116 14.48 -13.78 3.97
N LYS A 117 14.69 -13.59 2.66
CA LYS A 117 15.89 -12.90 2.14
C LYS A 117 15.98 -11.47 2.65
N MET A 118 14.86 -10.74 2.64
CA MET A 118 14.77 -9.40 3.23
C MET A 118 15.14 -9.42 4.71
N PHE A 119 14.48 -10.27 5.52
CA PHE A 119 14.77 -10.41 6.94
C PHE A 119 16.26 -10.67 7.20
N ARG A 120 16.84 -11.65 6.49
CA ARG A 120 18.28 -11.96 6.60
C ARG A 120 19.16 -10.78 6.20
N SER A 121 18.83 -10.07 5.12
CA SER A 121 19.60 -8.90 4.66
C SER A 121 19.56 -7.76 5.67
N THR A 122 18.41 -7.51 6.30
CA THR A 122 18.24 -6.49 7.35
C THR A 122 19.02 -6.84 8.60
N VAL A 123 18.94 -8.09 9.08
CA VAL A 123 19.68 -8.55 10.26
C VAL A 123 21.19 -8.51 10.04
N LEU A 124 21.65 -8.90 8.85
CA LEU A 124 23.07 -8.90 8.48
C LEU A 124 23.58 -7.55 7.97
N ARG A 125 22.73 -6.50 7.93
CA ARG A 125 23.04 -5.17 7.37
C ARG A 125 23.69 -5.25 5.97
N ARG A 126 23.14 -6.10 5.11
CA ARG A 126 23.59 -6.28 3.72
C ARG A 126 22.62 -5.61 2.75
N SER A 127 23.17 -4.94 1.73
CA SER A 127 22.38 -4.36 0.63
C SER A 127 21.48 -5.42 -0.04
N TYR A 128 20.24 -5.04 -0.30
CA TYR A 128 19.28 -5.81 -1.11
C TYR A 128 18.52 -4.84 -2.04
N PRO A 129 19.13 -4.46 -3.17
CA PRO A 129 18.62 -3.39 -4.04
C PRO A 129 17.24 -3.68 -4.67
N THR A 130 16.86 -4.95 -4.78
CA THR A 130 15.57 -5.39 -5.34
C THR A 130 14.60 -5.89 -4.27
N ALA A 131 14.75 -5.46 -3.01
CA ALA A 131 13.91 -5.93 -1.91
C ALA A 131 12.40 -5.77 -2.23
N PRO A 132 11.55 -6.75 -1.88
CA PRO A 132 10.12 -6.64 -2.16
C PRO A 132 9.47 -5.47 -1.42
N VAL A 133 8.42 -4.88 -2.00
CA VAL A 133 7.61 -3.84 -1.34
C VAL A 133 6.30 -4.40 -0.81
N SER A 134 5.77 -3.76 0.24
CA SER A 134 4.40 -4.00 0.72
C SER A 134 3.38 -3.80 -0.40
N SER A 135 2.29 -4.57 -0.35
CA SER A 135 1.23 -4.50 -1.36
C SER A 135 0.31 -3.32 -1.07
N LEU A 136 0.16 -2.44 -2.06
CA LEU A 136 -0.78 -1.33 -2.06
C LEU A 136 -1.74 -1.47 -3.23
N PHE A 137 -2.93 -0.94 -3.05
CA PHE A 137 -4.07 -1.14 -3.94
C PHE A 137 -4.58 0.19 -4.48
N LEU A 138 -4.90 0.21 -5.77
CA LEU A 138 -5.58 1.31 -6.43
C LEU A 138 -6.57 0.68 -7.42
N PHE A 139 -7.80 1.20 -7.48
CA PHE A 139 -8.90 0.60 -8.27
C PHE A 139 -9.14 -0.88 -7.97
N GLY A 140 -9.02 -1.27 -6.69
CA GLY A 140 -9.12 -2.66 -6.26
C GLY A 140 -7.97 -3.58 -6.72
N GLN A 141 -6.98 -3.07 -7.47
CA GLN A 141 -5.87 -3.85 -8.01
C GLN A 141 -4.58 -3.61 -7.23
N LYS A 142 -3.82 -4.69 -7.00
CA LYS A 142 -2.45 -4.61 -6.47
C LYS A 142 -1.56 -3.87 -7.49
N GLN A 143 -0.53 -3.16 -7.02
CA GLN A 143 0.46 -2.54 -7.91
C GLN A 143 1.00 -3.56 -8.92
N THR A 144 1.11 -3.11 -10.17
CA THR A 144 1.58 -3.95 -11.28
C THR A 144 3.08 -3.81 -11.50
N LEU A 145 3.63 -2.63 -11.24
CA LEU A 145 5.06 -2.38 -11.28
C LEU A 145 5.50 -1.75 -9.95
N ALA A 146 6.69 -2.10 -9.50
CA ALA A 146 7.34 -1.48 -8.36
C ALA A 146 8.84 -1.40 -8.65
N PHE A 147 9.42 -0.25 -8.36
CA PHE A 147 10.84 0.01 -8.57
C PHE A 147 11.47 0.58 -7.30
N GLN A 148 12.77 0.34 -7.14
CA GLN A 148 13.59 0.84 -6.04
C GLN A 148 14.91 1.40 -6.56
N GLN A 149 15.44 2.36 -5.81
CA GLN A 149 16.80 2.86 -5.97
C GLN A 149 17.40 3.08 -4.57
N GLU A 150 18.50 2.39 -4.27
CA GLU A 150 19.22 2.51 -3.01
C GLU A 150 20.03 3.81 -2.99
N VAL A 151 20.13 4.45 -1.83
CA VAL A 151 20.93 5.67 -1.64
C VAL A 151 22.27 5.29 -1.03
N ASP A 152 23.37 5.55 -1.74
CA ASP A 152 24.74 5.46 -1.24
C ASP A 152 25.11 4.13 -0.51
N GLY A 153 24.49 3.02 -0.90
CA GLY A 153 24.71 1.69 -0.27
C GLY A 153 24.09 1.52 1.12
N ASP A 154 23.21 2.45 1.54
CA ASP A 154 22.45 2.35 2.78
C ASP A 154 21.15 1.53 2.58
N THR A 155 21.14 0.34 3.16
CA THR A 155 19.98 -0.58 3.20
C THR A 155 18.68 0.05 3.73
N PHE A 156 18.79 1.10 4.55
CA PHE A 156 17.65 1.70 5.25
C PHE A 156 17.08 2.91 4.53
N ARG A 157 17.81 3.46 3.56
CA ARG A 157 17.43 4.64 2.79
C ARG A 157 17.23 4.29 1.32
N ARG A 158 15.99 4.34 0.88
CA ARG A 158 15.65 3.95 -0.49
C ARG A 158 14.52 4.78 -1.05
N HIS A 159 14.71 5.15 -2.31
CA HIS A 159 13.68 5.66 -3.17
C HIS A 159 12.83 4.48 -3.64
N HIS A 160 11.51 4.62 -3.61
CA HIS A 160 10.65 3.59 -4.18
C HIS A 160 9.41 4.18 -4.83
N VAL A 161 9.01 3.57 -5.94
CA VAL A 161 7.82 3.98 -6.69
C VAL A 161 7.03 2.77 -7.13
N ARG A 162 5.71 2.85 -6.98
CA ARG A 162 4.76 1.83 -7.42
C ARG A 162 3.89 2.41 -8.53
N PHE A 163 3.51 1.58 -9.50
CA PHE A 163 2.59 1.98 -10.58
C PHE A 163 1.43 1.00 -10.73
N TRP A 164 0.26 1.56 -11.02
CA TRP A 164 -0.99 0.88 -11.31
C TRP A 164 -1.49 1.30 -12.68
N PRO A 165 -1.98 0.36 -13.51
CA PRO A 165 -2.67 0.71 -14.74
C PRO A 165 -4.00 1.38 -14.39
N THR A 166 -4.32 2.47 -15.07
CA THR A 166 -5.63 3.10 -14.96
C THR A 166 -6.68 2.23 -15.67
N PRO A 167 -7.86 1.97 -15.08
CA PRO A 167 -8.90 1.21 -15.75
C PRO A 167 -9.34 1.86 -17.06
N LYS A 168 -9.74 1.04 -18.04
CA LYS A 168 -10.26 1.56 -19.33
C LYS A 168 -11.48 2.44 -19.10
N LYS A 169 -11.57 3.54 -19.86
CA LYS A 169 -12.67 4.53 -19.78
C LYS A 169 -12.80 5.20 -18.41
N TRP A 170 -11.72 5.20 -17.62
CA TRP A 170 -11.68 5.90 -16.34
C TRP A 170 -11.11 7.31 -16.53
N TRP A 171 -11.90 8.30 -16.16
CA TRP A 171 -11.47 9.70 -16.12
C TRP A 171 -11.08 10.08 -14.70
N LEU A 172 -10.01 10.84 -14.60
CA LEU A 172 -9.54 11.43 -13.36
C LEU A 172 -10.33 12.72 -13.06
N PRO A 173 -10.38 13.18 -11.79
CA PRO A 173 -10.96 14.48 -11.44
C PRO A 173 -10.48 15.58 -12.38
N GLY A 174 -11.37 16.49 -12.80
CA GLY A 174 -11.03 17.52 -13.78
C GLY A 174 -11.00 17.05 -15.24
N GLY A 175 -11.38 15.79 -15.53
CA GLY A 175 -11.43 15.26 -16.90
C GLY A 175 -10.07 14.86 -17.46
N TYR A 176 -9.07 14.64 -16.59
CA TYR A 176 -7.75 14.18 -17.02
C TYR A 176 -7.74 12.67 -17.31
N HIS A 177 -6.78 12.24 -18.12
CA HIS A 177 -6.54 10.84 -18.43
C HIS A 177 -5.06 10.51 -18.24
N ALA A 178 -4.79 9.34 -17.68
CA ALA A 178 -3.45 8.77 -17.54
C ALA A 178 -3.52 7.26 -17.77
N ASP A 179 -2.50 6.68 -18.41
CA ASP A 179 -2.42 5.23 -18.59
C ASP A 179 -1.97 4.51 -17.32
N TRP A 180 -1.13 5.20 -16.53
CA TRP A 180 -0.65 4.71 -15.25
C TRP A 180 -0.72 5.80 -14.18
N LEU A 181 -1.01 5.37 -12.97
CA LEU A 181 -0.91 6.19 -11.78
C LEU A 181 0.18 5.63 -10.88
N GLY A 182 0.96 6.53 -10.28
CA GLY A 182 2.13 6.19 -9.49
C GLY A 182 2.10 6.80 -8.10
N ALA A 183 2.71 6.09 -7.15
CA ALA A 183 2.96 6.56 -5.80
C ALA A 183 4.46 6.39 -5.53
N ALA A 184 5.16 7.51 -5.42
CA ALA A 184 6.58 7.59 -5.12
C ALA A 184 6.77 8.06 -3.68
N THR A 185 7.58 7.33 -2.92
CA THR A 185 7.85 7.58 -1.50
C THR A 185 9.30 7.25 -1.16
N TYR A 186 9.89 8.04 -0.28
CA TYR A 186 11.26 7.84 0.20
C TYR A 186 11.24 7.23 1.59
N ASP A 187 11.85 6.06 1.76
CA ASP A 187 12.07 5.47 3.07
C ASP A 187 13.32 6.09 3.69
N LYS A 188 13.19 6.75 4.84
CA LYS A 188 14.28 7.37 5.60
C LYS A 188 14.96 6.43 6.60
N GLY A 189 14.34 5.30 6.91
CA GLY A 189 14.86 4.34 7.89
C GLY A 189 13.80 3.34 8.35
N VAL A 190 14.12 2.58 9.39
CA VAL A 190 13.17 1.70 10.10
C VAL A 190 12.82 2.34 11.44
N GLY A 191 11.54 2.41 11.76
CA GLY A 191 11.01 2.93 13.01
C GLY A 191 9.94 2.01 13.60
N PHE A 192 9.77 2.05 14.90
CA PHE A 192 8.65 1.39 15.56
C PHE A 192 7.39 2.27 15.41
N SER A 193 6.34 1.74 14.78
CA SER A 193 5.04 2.41 14.74
C SER A 193 4.24 2.02 15.97
N ALA A 194 4.07 2.95 16.91
CA ALA A 194 3.22 2.75 18.10
C ALA A 194 1.75 2.50 17.74
N PHE A 195 1.33 2.86 16.52
CA PHE A 195 -0.04 2.70 16.05
C PHE A 195 -0.34 1.26 15.61
N THR A 196 0.66 0.58 15.05
CA THR A 196 0.54 -0.82 14.59
C THR A 196 1.32 -1.82 15.46
N LEU A 197 2.13 -1.33 16.41
CA LEU A 197 3.10 -2.08 17.20
C LEU A 197 4.11 -2.87 16.35
N GLN A 198 4.33 -2.44 15.11
CA GLN A 198 5.23 -3.08 14.15
C GLN A 198 6.43 -2.20 13.85
N PHE A 199 7.56 -2.82 13.51
CA PHE A 199 8.68 -2.11 12.88
C PHE A 199 8.30 -1.83 11.43
N THR A 200 8.05 -0.56 11.11
CA THR A 200 7.73 -0.09 9.76
C THR A 200 8.86 0.82 9.26
N HIS A 201 9.03 0.90 7.95
CA HIS A 201 9.93 1.93 7.41
C HIS A 201 9.31 3.31 7.66
N LYS A 202 10.11 4.28 8.11
CA LYS A 202 9.67 5.67 8.23
C LYS A 202 9.77 6.32 6.87
N ILE A 203 8.65 6.75 6.33
CA ILE A 203 8.61 7.51 5.08
C ILE A 203 8.95 8.98 5.35
N GLU A 204 9.65 9.63 4.42
CA GLU A 204 9.85 11.08 4.43
C GLU A 204 8.51 11.82 4.39
N GLU A 205 8.38 12.80 5.28
CA GLU A 205 7.17 13.59 5.41
C GLU A 205 6.87 14.38 4.14
N LYS A 206 7.90 14.95 3.52
CA LYS A 206 7.79 15.73 2.28
C LYS A 206 7.80 14.81 1.05
N ILE A 207 6.66 14.18 0.77
CA ILE A 207 6.51 13.23 -0.34
C ILE A 207 6.73 13.86 -1.72
N ASP A 208 6.55 15.18 -1.83
CA ASP A 208 6.72 15.91 -3.09
C ASP A 208 8.20 15.96 -3.54
N ILE A 209 9.14 15.89 -2.59
CA ILE A 209 10.59 15.79 -2.92
C ILE A 209 10.85 14.51 -3.70
N GLU A 210 10.23 13.40 -3.28
CA GLU A 210 10.41 12.11 -3.95
C GLU A 210 9.73 12.09 -5.32
N ARG A 211 8.53 12.67 -5.44
CA ARG A 211 7.86 12.88 -6.72
C ARG A 211 8.78 13.61 -7.70
N ASP A 212 9.35 14.73 -7.26
CA ASP A 212 10.18 15.57 -8.10
C ASP A 212 11.51 14.88 -8.45
N TYR A 213 12.05 14.06 -7.54
CA TYR A 213 13.19 13.18 -7.81
C TYR A 213 12.91 12.15 -8.92
N VAL A 214 11.75 11.46 -8.88
CA VAL A 214 11.33 10.54 -9.95
C VAL A 214 11.20 11.29 -11.28
N VAL A 215 10.55 12.45 -11.29
CA VAL A 215 10.39 13.26 -12.51
C VAL A 215 11.75 13.69 -13.06
N ALA A 216 12.67 14.12 -12.20
CA ALA A 216 14.00 14.57 -12.60
C ALA A 216 14.86 13.43 -13.16
N THR A 217 14.84 12.26 -12.53
CA THR A 217 15.59 11.07 -13.01
C THR A 217 15.05 10.58 -14.36
N LEU A 218 13.73 10.54 -14.53
CA LEU A 218 13.11 10.19 -15.81
C LEU A 218 13.45 11.18 -16.94
N LYS A 219 13.44 12.50 -16.67
CA LYS A 219 13.81 13.51 -17.67
C LYS A 219 15.23 13.33 -18.21
N LYS A 220 16.18 12.91 -17.37
CA LYS A 220 17.58 12.68 -17.77
C LYS A 220 17.75 11.55 -18.79
N THR A 221 16.78 10.66 -18.92
CA THR A 221 16.85 9.52 -19.86
C THR A 221 16.58 9.90 -21.32
N GLY A 222 16.05 11.11 -21.58
CA GLY A 222 15.59 11.50 -22.92
C GLY A 222 14.29 10.81 -23.38
N ARG A 223 13.69 9.92 -22.58
CA ARG A 223 12.43 9.21 -22.89
C ARG A 223 11.17 9.96 -22.46
N VAL A 224 11.31 11.16 -21.91
CA VAL A 224 10.19 12.00 -21.48
C VAL A 224 9.97 13.08 -22.52
N ARG A 225 8.85 13.00 -23.24
CA ARG A 225 8.46 14.00 -24.25
C ARG A 225 8.01 15.31 -23.61
N ARG A 226 7.22 15.21 -22.54
CA ARG A 226 6.66 16.36 -21.82
C ARG A 226 6.29 15.97 -20.40
N VAL A 227 6.40 16.92 -19.47
CA VAL A 227 5.77 16.82 -18.15
C VAL A 227 4.82 18.00 -18.00
N ALA A 228 3.54 17.72 -17.79
CA ALA A 228 2.53 18.73 -17.52
C ALA A 228 2.16 18.66 -16.03
N MET A 229 2.47 19.70 -15.27
CA MET A 229 2.07 19.77 -13.86
C MET A 229 0.61 20.23 -13.77
N VAL A 230 -0.22 19.48 -13.04
CA VAL A 230 -1.55 19.91 -12.67
C VAL A 230 -1.52 20.30 -11.20
N GLU A 231 -1.64 21.60 -10.95
CA GLU A 231 -1.65 22.15 -9.60
C GLU A 231 -2.96 21.82 -8.89
N HIS A 232 -2.89 21.59 -7.58
CA HIS A 232 -4.05 21.34 -6.72
C HIS A 232 -4.98 20.22 -7.23
N TYR A 233 -4.40 19.24 -7.92
CA TYR A 233 -5.15 18.11 -8.47
C TYR A 233 -5.84 17.29 -7.36
N ALA A 234 -5.15 17.08 -6.25
CA ALA A 234 -5.72 16.64 -4.99
C ALA A 234 -5.59 17.75 -3.96
N SER A 235 -6.39 17.71 -2.90
CA SER A 235 -6.18 18.61 -1.77
C SER A 235 -4.78 18.36 -1.18
N GLY A 236 -3.96 19.41 -1.08
CA GLY A 236 -2.76 19.36 -0.26
C GLY A 236 -3.15 19.08 1.18
N TYR A 237 -2.40 18.23 1.88
CA TYR A 237 -2.73 17.87 3.26
C TYR A 237 -1.48 17.61 4.10
N HIS A 238 -1.69 17.77 5.41
CA HIS A 238 -0.76 17.41 6.46
C HIS A 238 -1.45 16.33 7.28
N GLY A 239 -0.97 15.09 7.20
CA GLY A 239 -1.69 13.95 7.76
C GLY A 239 -0.76 12.78 8.06
N ARG A 240 -1.33 11.58 8.19
CA ARG A 240 -0.58 10.33 8.36
C ARG A 240 -0.98 9.27 7.34
N ASN A 241 -0.06 8.38 6.97
CA ASN A 241 -0.39 7.17 6.21
C ASN A 241 -0.90 6.03 7.13
N GLY A 242 -1.32 4.91 6.53
CA GLY A 242 -1.75 3.72 7.25
C GLY A 242 -0.67 3.05 8.12
N GLY A 243 0.60 3.42 7.95
CA GLY A 243 1.70 3.03 8.84
C GLY A 243 1.90 3.96 10.04
N GLY A 244 1.28 5.15 10.03
CA GLY A 244 1.40 6.18 11.06
C GLY A 244 2.44 7.28 10.77
N ASP A 245 3.11 7.25 9.62
CA ASP A 245 4.11 8.26 9.25
C ASP A 245 3.43 9.55 8.80
N SER A 246 3.99 10.70 9.19
CA SER A 246 3.53 12.02 8.73
C SER A 246 3.69 12.16 7.22
N ILE A 247 2.72 12.79 6.56
CA ILE A 247 2.76 13.16 5.15
C ILE A 247 2.43 14.65 5.03
N LYS A 248 3.21 15.34 4.22
CA LYS A 248 2.99 16.69 3.73
C LYS A 248 3.09 16.68 2.20
N THR A 249 2.03 17.12 1.53
CA THR A 249 1.99 17.27 0.08
C THR A 249 1.28 18.56 -0.34
N ASP A 250 1.75 19.16 -1.43
CA ASP A 250 1.13 20.28 -2.14
C ASP A 250 -0.15 19.88 -2.91
N GLY A 251 -0.36 18.58 -3.14
CA GLY A 251 -1.50 18.04 -3.88
C GLY A 251 -1.38 18.12 -5.40
N ASN A 252 -0.21 18.52 -5.93
CA ASN A 252 0.05 18.64 -7.35
C ASN A 252 0.31 17.26 -7.97
N LEU A 253 -0.13 17.07 -9.22
CA LEU A 253 0.06 15.84 -9.98
C LEU A 253 0.74 16.10 -11.33
N PRO A 254 2.00 15.68 -11.51
CA PRO A 254 2.66 15.73 -12.81
C PRO A 254 2.19 14.59 -13.73
N PHE A 255 1.81 14.96 -14.94
CA PHE A 255 1.51 14.06 -16.05
C PHE A 255 2.75 13.92 -16.94
N ILE A 256 3.41 12.78 -16.84
CA ILE A 256 4.63 12.44 -17.57
C ILE A 256 4.24 11.73 -18.87
N HIS A 257 4.48 12.40 -20.00
CA HIS A 257 4.31 11.82 -21.32
C HIS A 257 5.61 11.15 -21.75
N LEU A 258 5.57 9.84 -21.90
CA LEU A 258 6.70 9.07 -22.43
C LEU A 258 6.75 9.14 -23.96
N SER A 259 7.95 9.07 -24.51
CA SER A 259 8.25 9.02 -25.95
C SER A 259 7.93 7.65 -26.54
#